data_AF-A0A2A4VRL1-F1
#
_entry.id   AF-A0A2A4VRL1-F1
#
_cell.length_a   1.000
_cell.length_b   1.000
_cell.length_c   1.000
_cell.angle_alpha   90.00
_cell.angle_beta   90.00
_cell.angle_gamma   90.00
#
_symmetry.space_group_name_H-M   'P 1'
#
loop_
_entity.id
_entity.type
_entity.pdbx_description
1 polymer ?
#
loop_
_entity_poly.entity_id
_entity_poly.type
_entity_poly.pdbx_seq_one_letter_code
_entity_poly.pdbx_strand_id
1 'polypeptide(L)'
;MIKLAFALSHALLFPSQNDIYLEVVGEPKTSQTQIFYAPHESESVGNAYVAQKIKKLGGAFIIMRQQGSRNITLHIKKQNKNHNVYVDPNRLFTVAGIKSSIKKLNPEISDDDFLFQQAVTRAKRLGKFVLKQLTSPNKPVTWVAMHNNTEGFEGDHNHGRGNVSIYRYQDKLGKGENFLINVNIADYHDEDNLFYVTQAIDFNIMRKYHWNVVLQNPIVTSDPNEDDGSLSVYAQMNNIRYINIEAERKDSDFGEDSTNTQQEMVDFVYYLTAKKFL
;
A
#
# COMPACT_ATOMS: atom_id res chain seq x y z
N MET A 1 -25.54 -9.43 -28.71
CA MET A 1 -25.88 -8.53 -27.59
C MET A 1 -24.68 -8.42 -26.66
N ILE A 2 -23.91 -7.33 -26.77
CA ILE A 2 -22.83 -7.03 -25.83
C ILE A 2 -23.49 -6.47 -24.57
N LYS A 3 -23.50 -7.23 -23.48
CA LYS A 3 -23.85 -6.69 -22.17
C LYS A 3 -22.72 -5.77 -21.74
N LEU A 4 -22.91 -4.46 -21.84
CA LEU A 4 -22.07 -3.47 -21.17
C LEU A 4 -22.27 -3.66 -19.65
N ALA A 5 -21.43 -4.48 -19.02
CA ALA A 5 -21.37 -4.54 -17.57
C ALA A 5 -20.65 -3.28 -17.09
N PHE A 6 -21.41 -2.27 -16.68
CA PHE A 6 -20.85 -1.17 -15.90
C PHE A 6 -20.32 -1.76 -14.59
N ALA A 7 -19.01 -1.72 -14.35
CA ALA A 7 -18.51 -1.94 -13.00
C ALA A 7 -18.99 -0.75 -12.16
N LEU A 8 -19.94 -1.01 -11.26
CA LEU A 8 -20.43 -0.03 -10.30
C LEU A 8 -19.30 0.27 -9.32
N SER A 9 -18.92 1.54 -9.19
CA SER A 9 -18.22 1.99 -7.99
C SER A 9 -19.24 2.18 -6.88
N HIS A 10 -18.89 1.79 -5.65
CA HIS A 10 -19.73 2.02 -4.49
C HIS A 10 -18.87 2.38 -3.26
N ALA A 11 -19.46 3.16 -2.35
CA ALA A 11 -18.80 3.55 -1.12
C ALA A 11 -19.23 2.63 0.04
N LEU A 12 -18.27 2.11 0.78
CA LEU A 12 -18.48 1.39 2.03
C LEU A 12 -18.03 2.29 3.18
N LEU A 13 -19.00 2.84 3.92
CA LEU A 13 -18.72 3.71 5.06
C LEU A 13 -18.11 2.90 6.21
N PHE A 14 -17.06 3.43 6.84
CA PHE A 14 -16.50 2.84 8.04
C PHE A 14 -17.46 3.05 9.22
N PRO A 15 -18.01 1.98 9.84
CA PRO A 15 -19.10 2.16 10.83
C PRO A 15 -18.71 2.95 12.09
N SER A 16 -17.42 3.03 12.42
CA SER A 16 -16.96 3.77 13.61
C SER A 16 -16.63 5.24 13.34
N GLN A 17 -16.64 5.69 12.07
CA GLN A 17 -16.41 7.07 11.65
C GLN A 17 -16.82 7.22 10.17
N ASN A 18 -17.92 7.92 9.89
CA ASN A 18 -18.58 7.90 8.58
C ASN A 18 -17.96 8.81 7.50
N ASP A 19 -17.02 9.67 7.88
CA ASP A 19 -16.18 10.44 6.95
C ASP A 19 -15.02 9.59 6.39
N ILE A 20 -14.72 8.43 6.98
CA ILE A 20 -13.81 7.43 6.42
C ILE A 20 -14.62 6.41 5.63
N TYR A 21 -14.25 6.14 4.39
CA TYR A 21 -14.91 5.13 3.57
C TYR A 21 -13.97 4.47 2.59
N LEU A 22 -14.37 3.29 2.11
CA LEU A 22 -13.70 2.62 1.00
C LEU A 22 -14.52 2.85 -0.26
N GLU A 23 -13.92 3.47 -1.26
CA GLU A 23 -14.44 3.42 -2.63
C GLU A 23 -14.04 2.08 -3.24
N VAL A 24 -15.02 1.30 -3.68
CA VAL A 24 -14.82 -0.03 -4.24
C VAL A 24 -15.22 -0.01 -5.71
N VAL A 25 -14.25 -0.22 -6.60
CA VAL A 25 -14.47 -0.39 -8.03
C VAL A 25 -14.41 -1.87 -8.37
N GLY A 26 -15.44 -2.38 -9.06
CA GLY A 26 -15.55 -3.80 -9.38
C GLY A 26 -16.12 -4.61 -8.22
N GLU A 27 -15.98 -5.93 -8.29
CA GLU A 27 -16.48 -6.84 -7.26
C GLU A 27 -15.39 -7.84 -6.88
N PRO A 28 -15.14 -8.11 -5.58
CA PRO A 28 -14.22 -9.15 -5.12
C PRO A 28 -14.62 -10.61 -5.48
N LYS A 29 -15.54 -10.82 -6.44
CA LYS A 29 -16.18 -12.12 -6.74
C LYS A 29 -15.22 -13.12 -7.39
N THR A 30 -15.65 -14.38 -7.32
CA THR A 30 -14.91 -15.58 -6.87
C THR A 30 -14.01 -16.29 -7.89
N SER A 31 -13.52 -15.60 -8.92
CA SER A 31 -12.62 -16.17 -9.92
C SER A 31 -11.37 -15.33 -10.21
N GLN A 32 -11.25 -14.18 -9.56
CA GLN A 32 -10.20 -13.18 -9.78
C GLN A 32 -8.89 -13.55 -9.09
N THR A 33 -7.75 -13.23 -9.72
CA THR A 33 -6.40 -13.52 -9.20
C THR A 33 -5.76 -12.35 -8.45
N GLN A 34 -6.33 -11.13 -8.52
CA GLN A 34 -5.81 -9.98 -7.79
C GLN A 34 -6.88 -9.00 -7.29
N ILE A 35 -6.55 -8.30 -6.20
CA ILE A 35 -7.27 -7.14 -5.68
C ILE A 35 -6.25 -6.02 -5.50
N PHE A 36 -6.56 -4.84 -6.04
CA PHE A 36 -5.75 -3.64 -5.87
C PHE A 36 -6.21 -2.86 -4.63
N TYR A 37 -5.27 -2.20 -3.95
CA TYR A 37 -5.52 -1.33 -2.80
C TYR A 37 -4.70 -0.05 -2.88
N ALA A 38 -5.37 1.10 -2.79
CA ALA A 38 -4.74 2.41 -2.64
C ALA A 38 -4.99 2.95 -1.22
N PRO A 39 -4.01 2.87 -0.31
CA PRO A 39 -4.17 3.29 1.09
C PRO A 39 -4.14 4.80 1.29
N HIS A 40 -3.34 5.54 0.51
CA HIS A 40 -3.17 6.98 0.69
C HIS A 40 -4.01 7.73 -0.33
N GLU A 41 -4.94 8.56 0.13
CA GLU A 41 -5.84 9.26 -0.78
C GLU A 41 -5.13 10.30 -1.66
N SER A 42 -4.05 10.89 -1.14
CA SER A 42 -3.22 11.81 -1.91
C SER A 42 -2.49 11.12 -3.07
N GLU A 43 -2.22 9.81 -2.99
CA GLU A 43 -1.51 9.00 -4.01
C GLU A 43 -2.52 8.40 -4.99
N SER A 44 -2.94 9.22 -5.96
CA SER A 44 -4.09 8.89 -6.81
C SER A 44 -3.85 8.92 -8.32
N VAL A 45 -2.60 9.16 -8.73
CA VAL A 45 -2.24 9.41 -10.14
C VAL A 45 -2.57 8.20 -11.02
N GLY A 46 -2.23 6.98 -10.57
CA GLY A 46 -2.57 5.73 -11.26
C GLY A 46 -4.01 5.23 -11.07
N ASN A 47 -4.81 5.81 -10.17
CA ASN A 47 -6.07 5.21 -9.72
C ASN A 47 -7.11 5.12 -10.85
N ALA A 48 -7.19 6.15 -11.71
CA ALA A 48 -8.11 6.15 -12.84
C ALA A 48 -7.80 5.01 -13.83
N TYR A 49 -6.51 4.72 -14.06
CA TYR A 49 -6.08 3.64 -14.94
C TYR A 49 -6.41 2.27 -14.37
N VAL A 50 -6.10 2.04 -13.08
CA VAL A 50 -6.45 0.80 -12.39
C VAL A 50 -7.97 0.57 -12.43
N ALA A 51 -8.77 1.58 -12.14
CA ALA A 51 -10.23 1.49 -12.23
C ALA A 51 -10.73 1.12 -13.64
N GLN A 52 -10.09 1.64 -14.69
CA GLN A 52 -10.39 1.25 -16.07
C GLN A 52 -9.98 -0.19 -16.38
N LYS A 53 -8.83 -0.67 -15.89
CA LYS A 53 -8.40 -2.06 -16.05
C LYS A 53 -9.35 -3.01 -15.34
N ILE A 54 -9.77 -2.70 -14.12
CA ILE A 54 -10.77 -3.48 -13.37
C ILE A 54 -12.09 -3.55 -14.13
N LYS A 55 -12.54 -2.45 -14.74
CA LYS A 55 -13.74 -2.45 -15.60
C LYS A 55 -13.62 -3.38 -16.81
N LYS A 56 -12.43 -3.51 -17.39
CA LYS A 56 -12.19 -4.29 -18.61
C LYS A 56 -11.87 -5.76 -18.35
N LEU A 57 -11.02 -6.02 -17.36
CA LEU A 57 -10.41 -7.33 -17.09
C LEU A 57 -11.01 -7.99 -15.84
N GLY A 58 -11.78 -7.24 -15.06
CA GLY A 58 -12.30 -7.64 -13.77
C GLY A 58 -11.27 -7.48 -12.65
N GLY A 59 -11.75 -7.70 -11.43
CA GLY A 59 -10.99 -7.60 -10.18
C GLY A 59 -11.77 -6.75 -9.19
N ALA A 60 -11.11 -6.37 -8.11
CA ALA A 60 -11.55 -5.26 -7.30
C ALA A 60 -10.41 -4.27 -7.11
N PHE A 61 -10.76 -2.99 -7.02
CA PHE A 61 -9.87 -1.94 -6.58
C PHE A 61 -10.51 -1.21 -5.40
N ILE A 62 -9.82 -1.25 -4.27
CA ILE A 62 -10.25 -0.69 -3.00
C ILE A 62 -9.43 0.58 -2.76
N ILE A 63 -10.09 1.72 -2.59
CA ILE A 63 -9.44 3.00 -2.38
C ILE A 63 -9.88 3.54 -1.03
N MET A 64 -8.93 3.83 -0.14
CA MET A 64 -9.21 4.50 1.13
C MET A 64 -9.49 5.98 0.87
N ARG A 65 -10.59 6.49 1.45
CA ARG A 65 -11.03 7.87 1.28
C ARG A 65 -11.38 8.51 2.62
N GLN A 66 -11.06 9.80 2.74
CA GLN A 66 -11.51 10.70 3.79
C GLN A 66 -11.50 12.17 3.34
N GLN A 67 -10.32 12.78 3.24
CA GLN A 67 -10.14 14.23 3.07
C GLN A 67 -8.99 14.62 2.12
N GLY A 68 -8.57 13.72 1.24
CA GLY A 68 -7.50 13.97 0.25
C GLY A 68 -6.07 13.94 0.81
N SER A 69 -5.91 13.57 2.09
CA SER A 69 -4.61 13.58 2.78
C SER A 69 -3.93 12.20 2.74
N ARG A 70 -2.61 12.18 2.99
CA ARG A 70 -1.86 10.91 3.16
C ARG A 70 -2.32 10.13 4.39
N ASN A 71 -2.37 10.81 5.54
CA ASN A 71 -2.76 10.21 6.81
C ASN A 71 -4.27 10.30 7.02
N ILE A 72 -4.82 9.31 7.72
CA ILE A 72 -6.21 9.30 8.16
C ILE A 72 -6.32 10.02 9.51
N THR A 73 -7.36 10.82 9.66
CA THR A 73 -7.71 11.47 10.93
C THR A 73 -8.79 10.67 11.65
N LEU A 74 -8.46 10.17 12.85
CA LEU A 74 -9.40 9.52 13.75
C LEU A 74 -9.98 10.55 14.72
N HIS A 75 -11.30 10.72 14.70
CA HIS A 75 -12.03 11.60 15.61
C HIS A 75 -12.36 10.86 16.91
N ILE A 76 -11.71 11.25 18.00
CA ILE A 76 -11.87 10.66 19.34
C ILE A 76 -12.54 11.68 20.28
N LYS A 77 -13.62 11.28 20.94
CA LYS A 77 -14.28 12.10 21.97
C LYS A 77 -13.64 11.86 23.34
N LYS A 78 -13.17 12.91 24.00
CA LYS A 78 -12.70 12.91 25.40
C LYS A 78 -13.32 14.12 26.10
N GLN A 79 -14.01 13.91 27.22
CA GLN A 79 -14.66 14.98 28.00
C GLN A 79 -15.51 15.95 27.16
N ASN A 80 -16.35 15.42 26.28
CA ASN A 80 -17.21 16.18 25.34
C ASN A 80 -16.47 17.06 24.32
N LYS A 81 -15.14 16.92 24.18
CA LYS A 81 -14.35 17.54 23.12
C LYS A 81 -13.95 16.51 22.08
N ASN A 82 -13.94 16.90 20.81
CA ASN A 82 -13.39 16.09 19.72
C ASN A 82 -11.89 16.35 19.62
N HIS A 83 -11.13 15.26 19.52
CA HIS A 83 -9.70 15.26 19.28
C HIS A 83 -9.41 14.54 17.97
N ASN A 84 -8.46 15.06 17.21
CA ASN A 84 -7.98 14.44 15.98
C ASN A 84 -6.70 13.68 16.32
N VAL A 85 -6.66 12.39 15.96
CA VAL A 85 -5.47 11.55 16.08
C VAL A 85 -5.13 11.02 14.69
N TYR A 86 -3.92 11.26 14.22
CA TYR A 86 -3.47 10.86 12.89
C TYR A 86 -2.90 9.45 12.90
N VAL A 87 -3.15 8.70 11.84
CA VAL A 87 -2.58 7.37 11.61
C VAL A 87 -2.29 7.19 10.12
N ASP A 88 -1.17 6.56 9.80
CA ASP A 88 -0.85 6.17 8.43
C ASP A 88 -1.69 4.94 8.07
N PRO A 89 -2.51 5.00 6.99
CA PRO A 89 -3.40 3.90 6.63
C PRO A 89 -2.66 2.63 6.17
N ASN A 90 -1.39 2.73 5.77
CA ASN A 90 -0.50 1.58 5.52
C ASN A 90 0.28 1.16 6.79
N ARG A 91 -0.25 1.45 7.99
CA ARG A 91 0.27 0.97 9.27
C ARG A 91 -0.84 0.32 10.13
N LEU A 92 -1.99 0.04 9.54
CA LEU A 92 -3.21 -0.39 10.24
C LEU A 92 -3.31 -1.90 10.48
N PHE A 93 -2.35 -2.69 10.02
CA PHE A 93 -2.55 -4.13 9.87
C PHE A 93 -1.97 -4.96 11.01
N THR A 94 -1.07 -4.40 11.82
CA THR A 94 -0.57 -5.01 13.06
C THR A 94 -0.73 -4.06 14.23
N VAL A 95 -0.78 -4.60 15.46
CA VAL A 95 -0.90 -3.75 16.66
C VAL A 95 0.38 -2.94 16.88
N ALA A 96 1.55 -3.51 16.56
CA ALA A 96 2.83 -2.84 16.66
C ALA A 96 2.90 -1.62 15.73
N GLY A 97 2.59 -1.81 14.44
CA GLY A 97 2.58 -0.71 13.47
C GLY A 97 1.52 0.36 13.77
N ILE A 98 0.32 -0.02 14.23
CA ILE A 98 -0.70 0.96 14.66
C ILE A 98 -0.14 1.85 15.77
N LYS A 99 0.43 1.25 16.81
CA LYS A 99 0.98 1.99 17.95
C LYS A 99 2.14 2.88 17.51
N SER A 100 3.07 2.34 16.71
CA SER A 100 4.24 3.08 16.19
C SER A 100 3.82 4.28 15.34
N SER A 101 2.84 4.08 14.45
CA SER A 101 2.30 5.13 13.59
C SER A 101 1.64 6.26 14.40
N ILE A 102 0.80 5.91 15.37
CA ILE A 102 0.15 6.91 16.23
C ILE A 102 1.19 7.70 17.03
N LYS A 103 2.19 7.04 17.63
CA LYS A 103 3.28 7.73 18.35
C LYS A 103 4.04 8.71 17.46
N LYS A 104 4.42 8.27 16.26
CA LYS A 104 5.20 9.07 15.32
C LYS A 104 4.43 10.30 14.86
N LEU A 105 3.14 10.16 14.58
CA LEU A 105 2.31 11.22 13.99
C LEU A 105 1.63 12.14 15.03
N ASN A 106 1.62 11.74 16.31
CA ASN A 106 0.99 12.49 17.40
C ASN A 106 1.93 12.49 18.62
N PRO A 107 3.13 13.09 18.52
CA PRO A 107 4.16 13.03 19.57
C PRO A 107 3.73 13.64 20.91
N GLU A 108 2.65 14.42 20.92
CA GLU A 108 2.04 15.01 22.12
C GLU A 108 1.15 14.05 22.91
N ILE A 109 0.79 12.89 22.35
CA ILE A 109 -0.09 11.90 22.99
C ILE A 109 0.75 10.77 23.60
N SER A 110 0.73 10.66 24.93
CA SER A 110 1.35 9.55 25.67
C SER A 110 0.62 8.21 25.44
N ASP A 111 1.36 7.11 25.48
CA ASP A 111 0.83 5.73 25.38
C ASP A 111 -0.30 5.42 26.36
N ASP A 112 -0.21 5.95 27.58
CA ASP A 112 -1.20 5.71 28.63
C ASP A 112 -2.41 6.66 28.52
N ASP A 113 -2.39 7.61 27.57
CA ASP A 113 -3.52 8.51 27.36
C ASP A 113 -4.73 7.74 26.79
N PHE A 114 -5.91 8.05 27.30
CA PHE A 114 -7.18 7.59 26.76
C PHE A 114 -7.30 7.78 25.24
N LEU A 115 -6.82 8.90 24.69
CA LEU A 115 -6.81 9.18 23.26
C LEU A 115 -6.01 8.14 22.49
N PHE A 116 -4.84 7.76 22.99
CA PHE A 116 -3.98 6.75 22.38
C PHE A 116 -4.69 5.40 22.32
N GLN A 117 -5.22 4.91 23.44
CA GLN A 117 -5.88 3.61 23.52
C GLN A 117 -7.14 3.54 22.63
N GLN A 118 -7.90 4.63 22.56
CA GLN A 118 -9.09 4.72 21.70
C GLN A 118 -8.72 4.82 20.23
N ALA A 119 -7.64 5.53 19.88
CA ALA A 119 -7.11 5.61 18.53
C ALA A 119 -6.61 4.24 18.07
N VAL A 120 -5.83 3.52 18.89
CA VAL A 120 -5.38 2.14 18.60
C VAL A 120 -6.58 1.21 18.34
N THR A 121 -7.61 1.30 19.18
CA THR A 121 -8.83 0.48 19.02
C THR A 121 -9.56 0.79 17.72
N ARG A 122 -9.69 2.08 17.37
CA ARG A 122 -10.37 2.51 16.14
C ARG A 122 -9.56 2.18 14.89
N ALA A 123 -8.25 2.39 14.91
CA ALA A 123 -7.31 1.99 13.87
C ALA A 123 -7.37 0.49 13.61
N LYS A 124 -7.39 -0.35 14.67
CA LYS A 124 -7.55 -1.80 14.54
C LYS A 124 -8.87 -2.20 13.87
N ARG A 125 -9.96 -1.49 14.18
CA ARG A 125 -11.26 -1.71 13.52
C ARG A 125 -11.22 -1.28 12.05
N LEU A 126 -10.53 -0.19 11.74
CA LEU A 126 -10.35 0.29 10.37
C LEU A 126 -9.51 -0.69 9.54
N GLY A 127 -8.37 -1.18 10.07
CA GLY A 127 -7.57 -2.21 9.41
C GLY A 127 -8.38 -3.48 9.12
N LYS A 128 -9.17 -3.97 10.08
CA LYS A 128 -10.10 -5.09 9.86
C LYS A 128 -11.16 -4.79 8.80
N PHE A 129 -11.66 -3.57 8.74
CA PHE A 129 -12.64 -3.14 7.75
C PHE A 129 -12.06 -3.18 6.32
N VAL A 130 -10.81 -2.76 6.15
CA VAL A 130 -10.05 -2.88 4.90
C VAL A 130 -9.81 -4.34 4.54
N LEU A 131 -9.26 -5.14 5.46
CA LEU A 131 -8.94 -6.55 5.22
C LEU A 131 -10.15 -7.37 4.78
N LYS A 132 -11.35 -7.04 5.27
CA LYS A 132 -12.60 -7.68 4.83
C LYS A 132 -12.85 -7.48 3.32
N GLN A 133 -12.41 -6.37 2.72
CA GLN A 133 -12.55 -6.11 1.29
C GLN A 133 -11.43 -6.71 0.45
N LEU A 134 -10.28 -7.00 1.06
CA LEU A 134 -9.13 -7.61 0.38
C LEU A 134 -9.20 -9.15 0.35
N THR A 135 -10.19 -9.77 0.99
CA THR A 135 -10.33 -11.23 1.03
C THR A 135 -11.36 -11.73 0.01
N SER A 136 -11.09 -12.89 -0.60
CA SER A 136 -12.07 -13.61 -1.43
C SER A 136 -12.27 -15.02 -0.86
N PRO A 137 -13.52 -15.51 -0.74
CA PRO A 137 -13.81 -16.79 -0.08
C PRO A 137 -13.33 -18.03 -0.87
N ASN A 138 -13.05 -17.89 -2.18
CA ASN A 138 -12.99 -19.05 -3.07
C ASN A 138 -11.62 -19.31 -3.73
N LYS A 139 -10.62 -18.42 -3.60
CA LYS A 139 -9.26 -18.60 -4.13
C LYS A 139 -8.24 -17.73 -3.38
N PRO A 140 -6.95 -18.14 -3.32
CA PRO A 140 -5.89 -17.21 -2.96
C PRO A 140 -5.87 -16.06 -3.97
N VAL A 141 -5.81 -14.83 -3.45
CA VAL A 141 -5.82 -13.60 -4.24
C VAL A 141 -4.48 -12.90 -4.03
N THR A 142 -3.90 -12.38 -5.10
CA THR A 142 -2.73 -11.50 -5.04
C THR A 142 -3.18 -10.13 -4.58
N TRP A 143 -2.59 -9.60 -3.51
CA TRP A 143 -2.81 -8.23 -3.09
C TRP A 143 -1.83 -7.32 -3.80
N VAL A 144 -2.35 -6.27 -4.43
CA VAL A 144 -1.56 -5.29 -5.16
C VAL A 144 -1.74 -3.93 -4.52
N ALA A 145 -0.73 -3.41 -3.83
CA ALA A 145 -0.77 -2.05 -3.32
C ALA A 145 -0.36 -1.05 -4.40
N MET A 146 -1.03 0.09 -4.43
CA MET A 146 -0.72 1.23 -5.29
C MET A 146 -0.23 2.38 -4.42
N HIS A 147 0.95 2.87 -4.71
CA HIS A 147 1.56 4.01 -4.05
C HIS A 147 2.18 4.96 -5.06
N ASN A 148 2.32 6.21 -4.64
CA ASN A 148 3.18 7.16 -5.33
C ASN A 148 4.18 7.75 -4.33
N ASN A 149 5.44 7.83 -4.75
CA ASN A 149 6.53 8.47 -4.04
C ASN A 149 6.96 9.75 -4.78
N THR A 150 7.98 10.43 -4.26
CA THR A 150 8.50 11.68 -4.78
C THR A 150 9.98 11.50 -5.08
N GLU A 151 10.50 12.24 -6.05
CA GLU A 151 11.92 12.28 -6.44
C GLU A 151 12.91 12.08 -5.28
N GLY A 152 13.74 11.06 -5.47
CA GLY A 152 14.85 10.66 -4.65
C GLY A 152 14.46 10.37 -3.20
N PHE A 153 15.42 10.56 -2.30
CA PHE A 153 15.17 10.38 -0.88
C PHE A 153 15.95 11.34 -0.01
N GLU A 154 15.39 11.65 1.16
CA GLU A 154 16.08 12.47 2.14
C GLU A 154 17.46 11.88 2.49
N GLY A 155 18.52 12.65 2.20
CA GLY A 155 19.91 12.27 2.43
C GLY A 155 20.62 11.62 1.24
N ASP A 156 20.03 11.66 0.04
CA ASP A 156 20.63 11.16 -1.21
C ASP A 156 21.75 12.05 -1.80
N HIS A 157 22.03 13.20 -1.19
CA HIS A 157 22.95 14.24 -1.68
C HIS A 157 22.55 14.91 -3.00
N ASN A 158 21.35 14.62 -3.51
CA ASN A 158 20.78 15.14 -4.76
C ASN A 158 19.49 15.95 -4.55
N HIS A 159 19.21 16.34 -3.30
CA HIS A 159 18.02 17.10 -2.88
C HIS A 159 16.70 16.34 -2.98
N GLY A 160 16.74 15.00 -3.01
CA GLY A 160 15.53 14.19 -2.95
C GLY A 160 14.71 14.47 -1.70
N ARG A 161 13.38 14.36 -1.85
CA ARG A 161 12.40 14.64 -0.80
C ARG A 161 11.60 13.41 -0.39
N GLY A 162 11.80 12.30 -1.10
CA GLY A 162 11.12 11.06 -0.85
C GLY A 162 11.70 10.25 0.30
N ASN A 163 11.15 9.05 0.43
CA ASN A 163 11.58 8.07 1.42
C ASN A 163 11.73 6.66 0.82
N VAL A 164 11.50 6.53 -0.48
CA VAL A 164 11.37 5.26 -1.23
C VAL A 164 12.12 5.45 -2.54
N SER A 165 13.27 4.79 -2.66
CA SER A 165 14.11 4.72 -3.86
C SER A 165 14.83 3.37 -3.84
N ILE A 166 15.09 2.80 -5.01
CA ILE A 166 15.80 1.52 -5.12
C ILE A 166 17.22 1.60 -4.55
N TYR A 167 17.90 2.75 -4.67
CA TYR A 167 19.22 2.96 -4.09
C TYR A 167 19.18 3.05 -2.57
N ARG A 168 18.14 3.67 -2.00
CA ARG A 168 17.93 3.67 -0.55
C ARG A 168 17.73 2.26 -0.02
N TYR A 169 16.97 1.41 -0.72
CA TYR A 169 16.84 0.00 -0.34
C TYR A 169 18.15 -0.76 -0.47
N GLN A 170 18.94 -0.50 -1.51
CA GLN A 170 20.25 -1.10 -1.69
C GLN A 170 21.23 -0.71 -0.57
N ASP A 171 21.24 0.55 -0.15
CA ASP A 171 22.05 1.05 0.97
C ASP A 171 21.62 0.39 2.30
N LYS A 172 20.32 0.32 2.56
CA LYS A 172 19.76 -0.38 3.72
C LYS A 172 20.16 -1.86 3.77
N LEU A 173 20.05 -2.56 2.64
CA LEU A 173 20.50 -3.95 2.54
C LEU A 173 22.01 -4.06 2.81
N GLY A 174 22.82 -3.15 2.28
CA GLY A 174 24.27 -3.09 2.52
C GLY A 174 24.65 -2.81 3.98
N LYS A 175 23.81 -2.08 4.70
CA LYS A 175 23.94 -1.81 6.15
C LYS A 175 23.43 -2.95 7.04
N GLY A 176 22.85 -4.00 6.45
CA GLY A 176 22.37 -5.18 7.18
C GLY A 176 20.98 -5.02 7.79
N GLU A 177 20.13 -4.15 7.23
CA GLU A 177 18.71 -4.06 7.63
C GLU A 177 17.99 -5.39 7.36
N ASN A 178 17.37 -5.99 8.38
CA ASN A 178 16.94 -7.39 8.30
C ASN A 178 15.64 -7.58 7.52
N PHE A 179 14.81 -6.55 7.36
CA PHE A 179 13.53 -6.64 6.62
C PHE A 179 13.69 -6.87 5.10
N LEU A 180 14.92 -6.90 4.57
CA LEU A 180 15.23 -7.10 3.15
C LEU A 180 16.00 -8.41 2.92
N ILE A 181 15.66 -9.13 1.85
CA ILE A 181 16.47 -10.26 1.35
C ILE A 181 17.34 -9.81 0.18
N ASN A 182 16.74 -9.06 -0.74
CA ASN A 182 17.41 -8.74 -2.01
C ASN A 182 16.84 -7.47 -2.63
N VAL A 183 17.66 -6.82 -3.43
CA VAL A 183 17.34 -5.63 -4.21
C VAL A 183 17.89 -5.84 -5.62
N ASN A 184 17.07 -5.58 -6.63
CA ASN A 184 17.51 -5.52 -8.01
C ASN A 184 17.34 -4.09 -8.50
N ILE A 185 18.44 -3.49 -8.93
CA ILE A 185 18.46 -2.22 -9.64
C ILE A 185 18.45 -2.55 -11.13
N ALA A 186 17.46 -2.05 -11.85
CA ALA A 186 17.36 -2.19 -13.28
C ALA A 186 18.03 -1.03 -13.99
N ASP A 187 18.68 -1.34 -15.11
CA ASP A 187 19.22 -0.32 -15.99
C ASP A 187 18.05 0.47 -16.62
N TYR A 188 18.20 1.80 -16.70
CA TYR A 188 17.28 2.73 -17.39
C TYR A 188 15.89 2.97 -16.76
N HIS A 189 15.66 2.49 -15.54
CA HIS A 189 14.49 2.89 -14.76
C HIS A 189 14.85 3.96 -13.75
N ASP A 190 13.98 4.94 -13.62
CA ASP A 190 14.00 5.89 -12.51
C ASP A 190 14.03 5.15 -11.16
N GLU A 191 14.80 5.66 -10.20
CA GLU A 191 15.06 5.00 -8.93
C GLU A 191 13.83 4.86 -8.03
N ASP A 192 12.82 5.71 -8.24
CA ASP A 192 11.61 5.78 -7.45
C ASP A 192 10.49 4.90 -8.04
N ASN A 193 10.65 4.45 -9.29
CA ASN A 193 9.76 3.49 -9.92
C ASN A 193 10.19 2.05 -9.61
N LEU A 194 9.58 1.42 -8.60
CA LEU A 194 9.97 0.09 -8.15
C LEU A 194 8.81 -0.79 -7.70
N PHE A 195 9.04 -2.10 -7.77
CA PHE A 195 8.18 -3.07 -7.10
C PHE A 195 8.73 -3.43 -5.72
N TYR A 196 7.85 -3.65 -4.76
CA TYR A 196 8.21 -4.27 -3.47
C TYR A 196 7.37 -5.53 -3.28
N VAL A 197 8.01 -6.69 -3.15
CA VAL A 197 7.34 -8.00 -3.20
C VAL A 197 7.68 -8.90 -2.02
N THR A 198 6.77 -9.83 -1.74
CA THR A 198 6.92 -10.83 -0.66
C THR A 198 7.39 -12.20 -1.16
N GLN A 199 7.28 -12.47 -2.46
CA GLN A 199 7.57 -13.78 -3.04
C GLN A 199 8.81 -13.73 -3.92
N ALA A 200 9.73 -14.68 -3.71
CA ALA A 200 10.97 -14.76 -4.49
C ALA A 200 10.71 -15.01 -5.99
N ILE A 201 9.62 -15.71 -6.35
CA ILE A 201 9.24 -15.93 -7.75
C ILE A 201 8.90 -14.61 -8.45
N ASP A 202 8.20 -13.70 -7.77
CA ASP A 202 7.83 -12.39 -8.30
C ASP A 202 9.08 -11.53 -8.48
N PHE A 203 9.96 -11.52 -7.48
CA PHE A 203 11.25 -10.84 -7.54
C PHE A 203 12.07 -11.31 -8.76
N ASN A 204 12.21 -12.63 -8.93
CA ASN A 204 13.01 -13.20 -10.02
C ASN A 204 12.41 -12.90 -11.40
N ILE A 205 11.08 -12.93 -11.53
CA ILE A 205 10.42 -12.56 -12.78
C ILE A 205 10.60 -11.06 -13.04
N MET A 206 10.30 -10.19 -12.09
CA MET A 206 10.47 -8.73 -12.24
C MET A 206 11.90 -8.35 -12.62
N ARG A 207 12.90 -8.93 -11.96
CA ARG A 207 14.32 -8.79 -12.31
C ARG A 207 14.60 -9.20 -13.75
N LYS A 208 14.07 -10.33 -14.21
CA LYS A 208 14.25 -10.81 -15.59
C LYS A 208 13.62 -9.88 -16.63
N TYR A 209 12.57 -9.14 -16.24
CA TYR A 209 11.94 -8.13 -17.08
C TYR A 209 12.53 -6.72 -16.86
N HIS A 210 13.71 -6.63 -16.22
CA HIS A 210 14.42 -5.38 -15.98
C HIS A 210 13.63 -4.35 -15.17
N TRP A 211 12.90 -4.77 -14.14
CA TRP A 211 12.30 -3.83 -13.19
C TRP A 211 13.17 -3.63 -11.95
N ASN A 212 13.17 -2.40 -11.41
CA ASN A 212 13.59 -2.16 -10.03
C ASN A 212 12.67 -2.96 -9.10
N VAL A 213 13.23 -3.82 -8.27
CA VAL A 213 12.43 -4.66 -7.37
C VAL A 213 13.15 -4.96 -6.07
N VAL A 214 12.38 -4.95 -4.99
CA VAL A 214 12.81 -5.26 -3.62
C VAL A 214 12.10 -6.53 -3.14
N LEU A 215 12.84 -7.46 -2.56
CA LEU A 215 12.30 -8.65 -1.91
C LEU A 215 12.32 -8.49 -0.38
N GLN A 216 11.13 -8.52 0.23
CA GLN A 216 10.94 -8.51 1.67
C GLN A 216 11.48 -9.79 2.32
N ASN A 217 12.06 -9.65 3.51
CA ASN A 217 12.45 -10.77 4.34
C ASN A 217 11.28 -11.24 5.21
N PRO A 218 10.93 -12.55 5.24
CA PRO A 218 9.93 -13.10 6.15
C PRO A 218 10.20 -12.85 7.64
N ILE A 219 11.41 -12.44 8.03
CA ILE A 219 11.74 -12.10 9.43
C ILE A 219 10.82 -11.00 10.00
N VAL A 220 10.23 -10.15 9.16
CA VAL A 220 9.20 -9.17 9.56
C VAL A 220 7.98 -9.80 10.25
N THR A 221 7.78 -11.11 10.11
CA THR A 221 6.69 -11.85 10.77
C THR A 221 7.04 -12.31 12.19
N SER A 222 8.32 -12.35 12.51
CA SER A 222 8.84 -12.91 13.77
C SER A 222 9.60 -11.89 14.61
N ASP A 223 10.20 -10.86 14.01
CA ASP A 223 10.88 -9.78 14.71
C ASP A 223 9.95 -8.55 14.83
N PRO A 224 9.48 -8.21 16.04
CA PRO A 224 8.61 -7.04 16.25
C PRO A 224 9.25 -5.70 15.87
N ASN A 225 10.58 -5.60 15.79
CA ASN A 225 11.26 -4.37 15.37
C ASN A 225 11.15 -4.14 13.86
N GLU A 226 10.93 -5.21 13.10
CA GLU A 226 10.78 -5.20 11.65
C GLU A 226 9.30 -5.18 11.22
N ASP A 227 8.36 -5.32 12.16
CA ASP A 227 6.92 -5.15 11.95
C ASP A 227 6.53 -3.66 11.94
N ASP A 228 6.56 -3.07 10.75
CA ASP A 228 6.09 -1.70 10.53
C ASP A 228 4.55 -1.60 10.43
N GLY A 229 3.82 -2.72 10.44
CA GLY A 229 2.38 -2.84 10.29
C GLY A 229 1.81 -2.50 8.91
N SER A 230 2.65 -2.51 7.88
CA SER A 230 2.24 -2.46 6.47
C SER A 230 1.36 -3.62 6.04
N LEU A 231 0.68 -3.41 4.91
CA LEU A 231 -0.05 -4.47 4.25
C LEU A 231 0.89 -5.61 3.82
N SER A 232 2.15 -5.32 3.47
CA SER A 232 3.14 -6.33 3.08
C SER A 232 3.56 -7.21 4.25
N VAL A 233 3.74 -6.65 5.45
CA VAL A 233 4.00 -7.41 6.68
C VAL A 233 2.81 -8.31 7.00
N TYR A 234 1.58 -7.77 6.98
CA TYR A 234 0.39 -8.58 7.23
C TYR A 234 0.23 -9.69 6.17
N ALA A 235 0.46 -9.38 4.90
CA ALA A 235 0.38 -10.37 3.83
C ALA A 235 1.40 -11.49 4.04
N GLN A 236 2.64 -11.16 4.41
CA GLN A 236 3.67 -12.13 4.74
C GLN A 236 3.28 -13.00 5.94
N MET A 237 2.73 -12.41 7.02
CA MET A 237 2.24 -13.15 8.21
C MET A 237 1.12 -14.14 7.87
N ASN A 238 0.32 -13.86 6.84
CA ASN A 238 -0.83 -14.66 6.45
C ASN A 238 -0.61 -15.47 5.16
N ASN A 239 0.64 -15.56 4.69
CA ASN A 239 1.01 -16.26 3.45
C ASN A 239 0.18 -15.81 2.23
N ILE A 240 -0.05 -14.51 2.12
CA ILE A 240 -0.75 -13.87 1.01
C ILE A 240 0.28 -13.32 0.05
N ARG A 241 0.19 -13.67 -1.24
CA ARG A 241 1.05 -13.11 -2.28
C ARG A 241 0.79 -11.60 -2.38
N TYR A 242 1.83 -10.81 -2.15
CA TYR A 242 1.74 -9.35 -2.15
C TYR A 242 2.76 -8.73 -3.10
N ILE A 243 2.28 -7.77 -3.88
CA ILE A 243 3.04 -6.91 -4.77
C ILE A 243 2.69 -5.46 -4.45
N ASN A 244 3.69 -4.61 -4.33
CA ASN A 244 3.51 -3.17 -4.25
C ASN A 244 4.03 -2.52 -5.54
N ILE A 245 3.29 -1.52 -6.03
CA ILE A 245 3.71 -0.65 -7.12
C ILE A 245 4.00 0.73 -6.51
N GLU A 246 5.27 1.10 -6.47
CA GLU A 246 5.75 2.45 -6.15
C GLU A 246 6.11 3.13 -7.47
N ALA A 247 5.57 4.32 -7.70
CA ALA A 247 5.93 5.11 -8.87
C ALA A 247 5.99 6.58 -8.53
N GLU A 248 7.00 7.24 -9.07
CA GLU A 248 7.22 8.66 -8.81
C GLU A 248 6.03 9.49 -9.28
N ARG A 249 5.72 10.54 -8.52
CA ARG A 249 4.85 11.60 -8.98
C ARG A 249 5.52 12.94 -8.77
N LYS A 250 5.15 13.88 -9.63
CA LYS A 250 5.43 15.29 -9.43
C LYS A 250 4.71 15.79 -8.16
N ASP A 251 5.47 16.35 -7.22
CA ASP A 251 4.94 17.03 -6.05
C ASP A 251 5.27 18.52 -6.11
N SER A 252 4.24 19.37 -6.28
CA SER A 252 4.39 20.83 -6.20
C SER A 252 5.51 21.37 -7.10
N ASP A 253 5.56 20.88 -8.34
CA ASP A 253 6.58 21.14 -9.36
C ASP A 253 7.96 20.51 -9.17
N PHE A 254 8.15 19.66 -8.16
CA PHE A 254 9.37 18.89 -7.92
C PHE A 254 9.20 17.42 -8.36
N GLY A 255 10.24 16.86 -8.99
CA GLY A 255 10.25 15.50 -9.53
C GLY A 255 9.59 15.34 -10.89
N GLU A 256 9.49 14.09 -11.34
CA GLU A 256 8.86 13.68 -12.59
C GLU A 256 7.51 12.99 -12.35
N ASP A 257 6.62 13.10 -13.33
CA ASP A 257 5.35 12.38 -13.30
C ASP A 257 5.51 11.04 -14.03
N SER A 258 5.78 9.99 -13.26
CA SER A 258 5.94 8.63 -13.78
C SER A 258 4.60 7.91 -14.01
N THR A 259 3.51 8.64 -14.27
CA THR A 259 2.17 8.08 -14.58
C THR A 259 2.25 6.97 -15.62
N ASN A 260 2.93 7.18 -16.75
CA ASN A 260 3.00 6.20 -17.83
C ASN A 260 3.71 4.92 -17.37
N THR A 261 4.84 5.06 -16.67
CA THR A 261 5.57 3.95 -16.06
C THR A 261 4.69 3.19 -15.07
N GLN A 262 3.92 3.90 -14.23
CA GLN A 262 3.00 3.26 -13.29
C GLN A 262 1.91 2.46 -14.01
N GLN A 263 1.41 2.94 -15.16
CA GLN A 263 0.46 2.20 -15.99
C GLN A 263 1.08 0.93 -16.58
N GLU A 264 2.34 1.00 -17.04
CA GLU A 264 3.10 -0.16 -17.52
C GLU A 264 3.34 -1.19 -16.41
N MET A 265 3.64 -0.73 -15.19
CA MET A 265 3.79 -1.59 -14.02
C MET A 265 2.47 -2.29 -13.66
N VAL A 266 1.34 -1.58 -13.73
CA VAL A 266 0.01 -2.17 -13.55
C VAL A 266 -0.24 -3.25 -14.61
N ASP A 267 0.07 -2.97 -15.88
CA ASP A 267 -0.08 -3.92 -16.97
C ASP A 267 0.80 -5.16 -16.81
N PHE A 268 2.02 -4.95 -16.33
CA PHE A 268 2.94 -6.03 -16.00
C PHE A 268 2.39 -6.92 -14.88
N VAL A 269 1.76 -6.35 -13.85
CA VAL A 269 1.12 -7.14 -12.79
C VAL A 269 -0.05 -7.96 -13.34
N TYR A 270 -0.90 -7.40 -14.20
CA TYR A 270 -1.96 -8.18 -14.87
C TYR A 270 -1.38 -9.32 -15.71
N TYR A 271 -0.30 -9.08 -16.44
CA TYR A 271 0.41 -10.12 -17.19
C TYR A 271 0.95 -11.22 -16.26
N LEU A 272 1.57 -10.82 -15.15
CA LEU A 272 2.18 -11.70 -14.17
C LEU A 272 1.15 -12.61 -13.46
N THR A 273 -0.03 -12.08 -13.14
CA THR A 273 -1.07 -12.83 -12.42
C THR A 273 -1.97 -13.65 -13.34
N ALA A 274 -2.12 -13.24 -14.61
CA ALA A 274 -2.88 -13.99 -15.61
C ALA A 274 -2.17 -15.28 -16.03
N LYS A 275 -0.83 -15.26 -16.10
CA LYS A 275 -0.04 -16.47 -16.33
C LYS A 275 0.09 -17.24 -15.03
N LYS A 276 -0.46 -18.46 -14.99
CA LYS A 276 -0.07 -19.47 -14.00
C LYS A 276 1.36 -19.89 -14.32
N PHE A 277 2.34 -19.09 -13.90
CA PHE A 277 3.72 -19.54 -13.83
C PHE A 277 3.77 -20.62 -12.73
N LEU A 278 3.58 -21.87 -13.17
CA LEU A 278 3.72 -23.11 -12.41
C LEU A 278 5.08 -23.71 -12.73
#